data_AF-A0A9W6JB34-F1
#
_entry.id   AF-A0A9W6JB34-F1
#
_cell.length_a   1.000
_cell.length_b   1.000
_cell.length_c   1.000
_cell.angle_alpha   90.00
_cell.angle_beta   90.00
_cell.angle_gamma   90.00
#
_symmetry.space_group_name_H-M   'P 1'
#
loop_
_entity.id
_entity.type
_entity.pdbx_description
1 polymer ?
#
loop_
_entity_poly.entity_id
_entity_poly.type
_entity_poly.pdbx_seq_one_letter_code
_entity_poly.pdbx_strand_id
1 'polypeptide(L)' 'MEPTDIVARANRIGLSQKELAGLTGLHKTTVERTLNGKTDPRRSTLRKLEHALLDHEREQLARLRQLHPEAGEAAE' A
#
# COMPACT_ATOMS: atom_id res chain seq x y z
N MET A 1 -3.53 -10.25 -5.13
CA MET A 1 -4.25 -9.59 -4.03
C MET A 1 -5.54 -8.98 -4.59
N GLU A 2 -6.66 -9.13 -3.89
CA GLU A 2 -7.92 -8.54 -4.32
C GLU A 2 -7.95 -7.03 -4.01
N PRO A 3 -8.76 -6.22 -4.70
CA PRO A 3 -8.84 -4.78 -4.43
C PRO A 3 -9.18 -4.45 -2.97
N THR A 4 -10.05 -5.26 -2.36
CA THR A 4 -10.47 -5.11 -0.97
C THR A 4 -9.32 -5.35 0.01
N ASP A 5 -8.42 -6.29 -0.30
CA ASP A 5 -7.23 -6.55 0.52
C ASP A 5 -6.25 -5.36 0.47
N ILE A 6 -6.07 -4.75 -0.71
CA ILE A 6 -5.23 -3.56 -0.88
C ILE A 6 -5.77 -2.42 0.00
N VAL A 7 -7.08 -2.18 -0.01
CA VAL A 7 -7.73 -1.16 0.85
C VAL A 7 -7.53 -1.47 2.33
N ALA A 8 -7.77 -2.71 2.74
CA ALA A 8 -7.65 -3.11 4.14
C ALA A 8 -6.21 -2.94 4.65
N ARG A 9 -5.20 -3.34 3.86
CA ARG A 9 -3.79 -3.14 4.22
C ARG A 9 -3.40 -1.67 4.24
N ALA A 10 -3.81 -0.89 3.24
CA ALA A 10 -3.52 0.53 3.17
C ALA A 10 -4.04 1.26 4.42
N ASN A 11 -5.28 0.96 4.83
CA ASN A 11 -5.88 1.54 6.04
C ASN A 11 -5.13 1.14 7.31
N ARG A 12 -4.64 -0.11 7.43
CA ARG A 12 -3.87 -0.56 8.60
C ARG A 12 -2.56 0.19 8.78
N ILE A 13 -1.94 0.63 7.69
CA ILE A 13 -0.68 1.39 7.71
C ILE A 13 -0.90 2.89 7.60
N GLY A 14 -2.15 3.36 7.69
CA GLY A 14 -2.49 4.78 7.63
C GLY A 14 -2.35 5.43 6.24
N LEU A 15 -2.28 4.63 5.18
CA LEU A 15 -2.08 5.12 3.81
C LEU A 15 -3.43 5.36 3.12
N SER A 16 -3.70 6.61 2.71
CA SER A 16 -4.93 6.95 2.02
C SER A 16 -4.91 6.58 0.53
N GLN A 17 -6.09 6.42 -0.09
CA GLN A 17 -6.19 6.19 -1.54
C GLN A 17 -5.57 7.31 -2.38
N LYS A 18 -5.55 8.55 -1.86
CA LYS A 18 -4.91 9.68 -2.53
C LYS A 18 -3.39 9.53 -2.54
N GLU A 19 -2.81 9.07 -1.44
CA GLU A 19 -1.37 8.82 -1.34
C GLU A 19 -0.97 7.62 -2.20
N LEU A 20 -1.75 6.55 -2.19
CA LEU A 20 -1.59 5.40 -3.09
C LEU A 20 -1.59 5.80 -4.57
N ALA A 21 -2.48 6.72 -4.96
CA ALA A 21 -2.49 7.28 -6.30
C ALA A 21 -1.19 8.05 -6.61
N GLY A 22 -0.70 8.84 -5.66
CA GLY A 22 0.59 9.54 -5.77
C GLY A 22 1.77 8.59 -5.94
N LEU A 23 1.84 7.52 -5.13
CA LEU A 23 2.92 6.52 -5.17
C LEU A 23 2.94 5.73 -6.48
N THR A 24 1.77 5.44 -7.05
CA THR A 24 1.66 4.68 -8.30
C THR A 24 1.73 5.53 -9.57
N GLY A 25 1.65 6.85 -9.44
CA GLY A 25 1.45 7.77 -10.57
C GLY A 25 0.12 7.59 -11.30
N LEU A 26 -0.84 6.87 -10.69
CA LEU A 26 -2.18 6.68 -11.26
C LEU A 26 -3.08 7.86 -10.89
N HIS A 27 -4.03 8.17 -11.77
CA HIS A 27 -5.04 9.17 -11.44
C HIS A 27 -5.91 8.71 -10.27
N LYS A 28 -6.25 9.61 -9.35
CA LYS A 28 -7.08 9.31 -8.16
C LYS A 28 -8.36 8.55 -8.52
N THR A 29 -9.07 8.99 -9.55
CA THR A 29 -10.31 8.34 -10.01
C THR A 29 -10.08 6.90 -10.48
N THR A 30 -8.92 6.61 -11.09
CA THR A 30 -8.57 5.26 -11.52
C THR A 30 -8.38 4.35 -10.32
N VAL A 31 -7.69 4.83 -9.29
CA VAL A 31 -7.48 4.10 -8.03
C VAL A 31 -8.82 3.87 -7.32
N GLU A 32 -9.64 4.91 -7.15
CA GLU A 32 -10.96 4.79 -6.50
C GLU A 32 -11.85 3.76 -7.23
N ARG A 33 -11.94 3.84 -8.56
CA ARG A 33 -12.77 2.93 -9.35
C ARG A 33 -12.27 1.49 -9.33
N THR A 34 -10.95 1.30 -9.24
CA THR A 34 -10.30 -0.02 -9.13
C THR A 34 -10.55 -0.63 -7.75
N LEU A 35 -10.33 0.14 -6.69
CA LEU A 35 -10.41 -0.34 -5.31
C LEU A 35 -11.85 -0.57 -4.84
N ASN A 36 -12.80 0.25 -5.30
CA ASN A 36 -14.21 0.12 -4.94
C ASN A 36 -14.99 -0.87 -5.82
N GLY A 37 -14.32 -1.62 -6.70
CA GLY A 37 -14.97 -2.61 -7.58
C GLY A 37 -15.93 -2.01 -8.62
N LYS A 38 -15.88 -0.69 -8.86
CA LYS A 38 -16.74 -0.01 -9.86
C LYS A 38 -16.35 -0.32 -11.31
N THR A 39 -15.26 -1.05 -11.51
CA THR A 39 -14.73 -1.48 -12.81
C THR A 39 -13.95 -2.76 -12.61
N ASP A 40 -13.96 -3.65 -13.60
CA ASP A 40 -13.03 -4.79 -13.63
C ASP A 40 -11.60 -4.26 -13.77
N PRO A 41 -10.77 -4.33 -12.72
CA PRO A 41 -9.47 -3.71 -12.74
C PRO A 41 -8.51 -4.59 -13.53
N ARG A 42 -7.83 -3.99 -14.51
CA ARG A 42 -6.77 -4.70 -15.23
C ARG A 42 -5.75 -5.24 -14.22
N ARG A 43 -5.33 -6.50 -14.41
CA ARG A 43 -4.30 -7.14 -13.57
C ARG A 43 -3.03 -6.27 -13.43
N SER A 44 -2.69 -5.51 -14.46
CA SER A 44 -1.55 -4.58 -14.42
C SER A 44 -1.75 -3.42 -13.45
N THR A 45 -2.97 -2.87 -13.32
CA THR A 45 -3.29 -1.81 -12.36
C THR A 45 -3.24 -2.34 -10.94
N LEU A 46 -3.80 -3.53 -10.70
CA LEU A 46 -3.73 -4.18 -9.38
C LEU A 46 -2.30 -4.45 -8.95
N ARG A 47 -1.46 -4.99 -9.84
CA ARG A 47 -0.04 -5.21 -9.55
C ARG A 47 0.70 -3.92 -9.20
N LYS A 48 0.42 -2.81 -9.91
CA LYS A 48 1.03 -1.51 -9.58
C LYS A 48 0.63 -1.02 -8.19
N LEU A 49 -0.65 -1.14 -7.84
CA LEU A 49 -1.16 -0.76 -6.51
C LEU A 49 -0.57 -1.65 -5.41
N GLU A 50 -0.50 -2.96 -5.64
CA GLU A 50 0.10 -3.94 -4.73
C GLU A 50 1.59 -3.65 -4.52
N HIS A 51 2.35 -3.40 -5.58
CA HIS A 51 3.78 -3.06 -5.47
C HIS A 51 4.00 -1.77 -4.69
N ALA A 52 3.26 -0.70 -4.99
CA ALA A 52 3.39 0.56 -4.28
C ALA A 52 3.06 0.43 -2.79
N LEU A 53 2.05 -0.38 -2.45
CA LEU A 53 1.71 -0.67 -1.06
C LEU A 53 2.85 -1.42 -0.35
N LEU A 54 3.36 -2.49 -0.95
CA LEU A 54 4.44 -3.29 -0.37
C LEU A 54 5.74 -2.49 -0.20
N ASP A 55 6.08 -1.65 -1.17
CA ASP A 55 7.27 -0.80 -1.08
C ASP A 55 7.10 0.24 0.05
N HIS A 56 5.92 0.86 0.17
CA HIS A 56 5.64 1.76 1.30
C HIS A 56 5.73 1.05 2.66
N GLU A 57 5.20 -0.17 2.77
CA GLU A 57 5.32 -0.98 3.99
C GLU A 57 6.78 -1.27 4.34
N ARG A 58 7.61 -1.58 3.34
CA ARG A 58 9.05 -1.83 3.53
C ARG A 58 9.76 -0.56 4.00
N GLU A 59 9.44 0.60 3.43
CA GLU A 59 10.01 1.88 3.85
C GLU A 59 9.62 2.23 5.29
N GLN A 60 8.36 2.05 5.66
CA GLN A 60 7.87 2.25 7.03
C GLN A 60 8.60 1.32 8.00
N LEU A 61 8.73 0.04 7.66
CA LEU A 61 9.44 -0.93 8.50
C LEU A 61 10.93 -0.60 8.64
N ALA A 62 11.59 -0.22 7.55
CA ALA A 62 13.00 0.19 7.56
C ALA A 62 13.20 1.42 8.44
N ARG A 63 12.30 2.41 8.33
CA ARG A 63 12.32 3.62 9.17
C ARG A 63 12.10 3.30 10.63
N LEU A 64 11.14 2.43 10.95
CA LEU A 64 10.88 2.01 12.33
C LEU A 64 12.08 1.28 12.93
N ARG A 65 12.72 0.38 12.16
CA ARG A 65 13.97 -0.29 12.57
C ARG A 65 15.12 0.67 12.83
N GLN A 66 15.24 1.73 12.02
CA GLN A 66 16.25 2.77 12.24
C GLN A 66 15.98 3.61 13.49
N LEU A 67 14.70 3.90 13.79
CA LEU A 67 14.31 4.69 14.96
C LEU A 67 14.35 3.89 16.27
N HIS A 68 14.17 2.57 16.19
CA HIS A 68 14.12 1.66 17.34
C HIS A 68 15.01 0.43 17.09
N PRO A 69 16.35 0.59 17.14
CA PRO A 69 17.27 -0.53 16.91
C PRO A 69 17.11 -1.63 17.98
N GLU A 70 16.82 -1.26 19.23
CA GLU A 70 16.64 -2.22 20.34
C GLU A 70 15.36 -3.07 20.26
N ALA A 71 14.34 -2.63 19.49
CA ALA A 71 13.12 -3.42 19.29
C ALA A 71 13.36 -4.65 18.38
N GLY A 72 14.49 -4.70 17.67
CA GLY A 72 14.89 -5.85 16.87
C GLY A 72 15.56 -6.97 17.67
N GLU A 73 16.14 -6.66 18.84
CA GLU A 73 16.93 -7.59 19.65
C GLU A 73 16.10 -8.33 20.71
N ALA A 74 14.90 -7.85 21.04
CA ALA A 74 14.05 -8.44 22.09
C ALA A 74 13.29 -9.73 21.68
N ALA A 75 13.64 -10.32 20.54
CA ALA A 75 12.99 -11.53 19.98
C ALA A 75 13.94 -12.72 19.85
N GLU A 76 14.93 -12.83 20.74
CA GLU A 76 15.82 -14.00 20.91
C GLU A 76 15.49 -14.78 22.21
#